data_AF-A0A937FUG0-F1
#
_entry.id   AF-A0A937FUG0-F1
#
_cell.length_a   1.000
_cell.length_b   1.000
_cell.length_c   1.000
_cell.angle_alpha   90.00
_cell.angle_beta   90.00
_cell.angle_gamma   90.00
#
_symmetry.space_group_name_H-M   'P 1'
#
loop_
_entity.id
_entity.type
_entity.pdbx_description
1 polymer ?
#
loop_
_entity_poly.entity_id
_entity_poly.type
_entity_poly.pdbx_seq_one_letter_code
_entity_poly.pdbx_strand_id
1 'polypeptide(L)'
;MRQSYYDLEENKAAKFNIFRYEDRVREADHPLLNLAIVINYLHDEAYLLLETNEYLQRQDHIEIDWSGEQGSIGTIVLDDYNREGMLEFASQVYEALQQKAHFTVQAEDRAIPILEDQKEREAFRVTVTDYYRLTRVY
;
A
#
# COMPACT_ATOMS: atom_id res chain seq x y z
N MET A 1 7.16 0.86 15.14
CA MET A 1 7.49 1.93 14.19
C MET A 1 8.79 2.62 14.60
N ARG A 2 9.76 2.72 13.71
CA ARG A 2 10.95 3.57 13.92
C ARG A 2 10.69 4.91 13.23
N GLN A 3 10.24 5.89 14.00
CA GLN A 3 9.72 7.18 13.49
C GLN A 3 10.73 7.95 12.60
N SER A 4 12.04 7.71 12.73
CA SER A 4 13.09 8.37 11.96
C SER A 4 13.20 7.96 10.48
N TYR A 5 12.44 6.97 10.02
CA TYR A 5 12.45 6.49 8.62
C TYR A 5 11.21 6.94 7.83
N TYR A 6 10.45 7.89 8.39
CA TYR A 6 9.18 8.32 7.83
C TYR A 6 9.14 9.83 7.67
N ASP A 7 8.68 10.28 6.50
CA ASP A 7 8.18 11.63 6.32
C ASP A 7 6.90 11.78 7.15
N LEU A 8 6.86 12.78 8.03
CA LEU A 8 5.70 13.11 8.84
C LEU A 8 4.97 14.32 8.25
N GLU A 9 3.70 14.13 7.91
CA GLU A 9 2.78 15.22 7.66
C GLU A 9 1.83 15.36 8.86
N GLU A 10 1.96 16.47 9.60
CA GLU A 10 1.09 16.79 10.73
C GLU A 10 -0.09 17.66 10.26
N ASN A 11 -1.32 17.16 10.41
CA ASN A 11 -2.50 18.00 10.27
C ASN A 11 -3.09 18.31 11.66
N LYS A 12 -2.54 19.36 12.30
CA LYS A 12 -2.94 19.76 13.66
C LYS A 12 -4.41 20.17 13.78
N ALA A 13 -5.00 20.68 12.70
CA ALA A 13 -6.40 21.08 12.65
C ALA A 13 -7.32 19.86 12.63
N ALA A 14 -6.99 18.84 11.83
CA ALA A 14 -7.77 17.62 11.70
C ALA A 14 -7.35 16.49 12.64
N LYS A 15 -6.33 16.71 13.47
CA LYS A 15 -5.84 15.79 14.52
C LYS A 15 -5.42 14.41 14.00
N PHE A 16 -4.89 14.38 12.79
CA PHE A 16 -4.24 13.19 12.24
C PHE A 16 -2.78 13.47 11.87
N ASN A 17 -1.95 12.43 11.99
CA ASN A 17 -0.59 12.40 11.48
C ASN A 17 -0.49 11.34 10.39
N ILE A 18 0.12 11.70 9.27
CA ILE A 18 0.37 10.77 8.15
C ILE A 18 1.87 10.50 8.10
N PHE A 19 2.23 9.23 8.15
CA PHE A 19 3.60 8.76 8.08
C PHE A 19 3.81 8.02 6.76
N ARG A 20 4.71 8.53 5.92
CA ARG A 20 5.08 7.92 4.65
C ARG A 20 6.51 7.44 4.71
N TYR A 21 6.78 6.22 4.26
CA TYR A 21 8.15 5.70 4.29
C TYR A 21 9.07 6.59 3.46
N GLU A 22 10.18 7.06 4.04
CA GLU A 22 11.03 8.12 3.45
C GLU A 22 11.65 7.67 2.12
N ASP A 23 12.09 6.42 2.07
CA ASP A 23 12.77 5.79 0.92
C ASP A 23 11.81 5.24 -0.16
N ARG A 24 10.50 5.52 -0.06
CA ARG A 24 9.52 5.10 -1.07
C ARG A 24 9.80 5.75 -2.43
N VAL A 25 9.46 5.05 -3.51
CA VAL A 25 9.48 5.62 -4.86
C VAL A 25 8.32 6.62 -4.97
N ARG A 26 8.63 7.87 -5.34
CA ARG A 26 7.64 8.97 -5.40
C ARG A 26 7.16 9.25 -6.82
N GLU A 27 8.03 9.01 -7.80
CA GLU A 27 7.80 9.27 -9.21
C GLU A 27 8.30 8.06 -10.01
N ALA A 28 7.48 7.60 -10.94
CA ALA A 28 7.78 6.51 -11.85
C ALA A 28 6.92 6.67 -13.12
N ASP A 29 7.37 6.06 -14.21
CA ASP A 29 6.68 6.01 -15.51
C ASP A 29 5.65 4.86 -15.61
N HIS A 30 5.36 4.23 -14.48
CA HIS A 30 4.42 3.13 -14.34
C HIS A 30 3.61 3.32 -13.04
N PRO A 31 2.51 2.56 -12.85
CA PRO A 31 1.67 2.68 -11.66
C PRO A 31 2.42 2.38 -10.36
N LEU A 32 2.22 3.22 -9.35
CA LEU A 32 2.81 3.03 -8.01
C LEU A 32 1.74 2.70 -6.98
N LEU A 33 2.07 1.77 -6.08
CA LEU A 33 1.28 1.44 -4.89
C LEU A 33 2.07 1.83 -3.65
N ASN A 34 1.96 3.08 -3.22
CA ASN A 34 2.54 3.49 -1.94
C ASN A 34 1.51 3.37 -0.82
N LEU A 35 2.01 3.18 0.39
CA LEU A 35 1.20 3.19 1.60
C LEU A 35 1.67 4.29 2.55
N ALA A 36 0.71 4.86 3.25
CA ALA A 36 0.95 5.70 4.40
C ALA A 36 0.25 5.12 5.63
N ILE A 37 0.84 5.31 6.81
CA ILE A 37 0.20 5.01 8.09
C ILE A 37 -0.42 6.31 8.59
N VAL A 38 -1.74 6.32 8.76
CA VAL A 38 -2.45 7.46 9.34
C VAL A 38 -2.78 7.15 10.79
N ILE A 39 -2.39 8.04 11.70
CA ILE A 39 -2.75 7.99 13.11
C ILE A 39 -3.79 9.06 13.38
N ASN A 40 -4.99 8.67 13.78
CA ASN A 40 -6.07 9.55 14.18
C ASN A 40 -6.14 9.63 15.71
N TYR A 41 -5.64 10.74 16.27
CA TYR A 41 -5.57 10.93 17.71
C TYR A 41 -6.93 11.18 18.37
N LEU A 42 -7.96 11.58 17.61
CA LEU A 42 -9.29 11.80 18.19
C LEU A 42 -10.01 10.49 18.49
N HIS A 43 -9.75 9.47 17.67
CA HIS A 43 -10.41 8.18 17.78
C HIS A 43 -9.50 7.09 18.37
N ASP A 44 -8.24 7.39 18.64
CA ASP A 44 -7.21 6.43 19.10
C ASP A 44 -7.06 5.25 18.11
N GLU A 45 -7.00 5.58 16.83
CA GLU A 45 -6.99 4.62 15.74
C GLU A 45 -5.82 4.87 14.79
N ALA A 46 -5.35 3.79 14.15
CA ALA A 46 -4.45 3.86 13.03
C ALA A 46 -5.05 3.10 11.84
N TYR A 47 -4.80 3.55 10.62
CA TYR A 47 -5.19 2.85 9.40
C TYR A 47 -4.14 3.02 8.31
N LEU A 48 -4.16 2.10 7.34
CA LEU A 48 -3.39 2.23 6.11
C LEU A 48 -4.15 3.10 5.11
N LEU A 49 -3.41 3.96 4.43
CA LEU A 49 -3.90 4.77 3.32
C LEU A 49 -3.12 4.38 2.07
N LEU A 50 -3.82 3.96 1.02
CA LEU A 50 -3.23 3.74 -0.29
C LEU A 50 -3.01 5.09 -0.98
N GLU A 51 -1.78 5.33 -1.42
CA GLU A 51 -1.41 6.50 -2.21
C GLU A 51 -0.87 6.05 -3.56
N THR A 52 -1.65 6.29 -4.61
CA THR A 52 -1.28 5.98 -5.98
C THR A 52 -0.76 7.22 -6.71
N ASN A 53 0.01 6.99 -7.78
CA ASN A 53 0.35 8.05 -8.74
C ASN A 53 -0.75 8.23 -9.79
N GLU A 54 -0.55 9.18 -10.70
CA GLU A 54 -1.56 9.63 -11.67
C GLU A 54 -2.18 8.51 -12.54
N TYR A 55 -1.46 7.40 -12.74
CA TYR A 55 -1.92 6.25 -13.52
C TYR A 55 -3.12 5.53 -12.90
N LEU A 56 -3.26 5.53 -11.56
CA LEU A 56 -4.36 4.85 -10.85
C LEU A 56 -5.25 5.81 -10.07
N GLN A 57 -4.90 7.10 -9.95
CA GLN A 57 -5.66 8.08 -9.17
C GLN A 57 -7.11 8.31 -9.63
N ARG A 58 -7.47 7.92 -10.86
CA ARG A 58 -8.80 8.14 -11.45
C ARG A 58 -9.66 6.87 -11.49
N GLN A 59 -9.20 5.76 -10.94
CA GLN A 59 -9.94 4.51 -10.99
C GLN A 59 -10.81 4.33 -9.76
N ASP A 60 -12.09 4.01 -9.99
CA ASP A 60 -13.06 3.73 -8.92
C ASP A 60 -12.75 2.42 -8.17
N HIS A 61 -11.99 1.52 -8.80
CA HIS A 61 -11.49 0.29 -8.20
C HIS A 61 -10.08 0.00 -8.74
N ILE A 62 -9.29 -0.80 -8.01
CA ILE A 62 -7.99 -1.30 -8.46
C ILE A 62 -8.04 -2.82 -8.48
N GLU A 63 -7.67 -3.42 -9.61
CA GLU A 63 -7.57 -4.86 -9.77
C GLU A 63 -6.12 -5.26 -10.05
N ILE A 64 -5.57 -6.14 -9.21
CA ILE A 64 -4.21 -6.65 -9.31
C ILE A 64 -4.25 -8.15 -9.47
N ASP A 65 -3.78 -8.62 -10.62
CA ASP A 65 -3.46 -10.02 -10.82
C ASP A 65 -2.06 -10.31 -10.30
N TRP A 66 -1.90 -11.45 -9.62
CA TRP A 66 -0.60 -11.90 -9.13
C TRP A 66 -0.33 -13.36 -9.45
N SER A 67 0.95 -13.69 -9.62
CA SER A 67 1.44 -15.05 -9.84
C SER A 67 2.67 -15.35 -9.00
N GLY A 68 2.61 -16.38 -8.15
CA GLY A 68 3.70 -16.85 -7.30
C GLY A 68 4.57 -17.94 -7.96
N GLU A 69 5.73 -18.23 -7.36
CA GLU A 69 6.72 -19.19 -7.89
C GLU A 69 6.19 -20.64 -8.03
N GLN A 70 5.16 -21.03 -7.27
CA GLN A 70 4.59 -22.39 -7.25
C GLN A 70 3.36 -22.56 -8.16
N GLY A 71 3.12 -21.63 -9.07
CA GLY A 71 1.92 -21.63 -9.93
C GLY A 71 0.65 -21.15 -9.22
N SER A 72 0.77 -20.65 -7.99
CA SER A 72 -0.29 -19.90 -7.32
C SER A 72 -0.61 -18.66 -8.14
N ILE A 73 -1.89 -18.43 -8.41
CA ILE A 73 -2.37 -17.22 -9.05
C ILE A 73 -3.56 -16.70 -8.25
N GLY A 74 -3.81 -15.40 -8.34
CA GLY A 74 -4.99 -14.80 -7.76
C GLY A 74 -5.19 -13.38 -8.24
N THR A 75 -6.34 -12.83 -7.88
CA THR A 75 -6.72 -11.46 -8.17
C THR A 75 -7.08 -10.79 -6.85
N ILE A 76 -6.54 -9.59 -6.64
CA ILE A 76 -6.76 -8.75 -5.47
C ILE A 76 -7.50 -7.51 -5.96
N VAL A 77 -8.64 -7.21 -5.35
CA VAL A 77 -9.49 -6.08 -5.76
C VAL A 77 -9.62 -5.11 -4.60
N LEU A 78 -9.45 -3.81 -4.89
CA LEU A 78 -9.86 -2.72 -4.02
C LEU A 78 -11.04 -2.02 -4.66
N ASP A 79 -12.24 -2.27 -4.16
CA ASP A 79 -13.50 -1.64 -4.56
C ASP A 79 -14.02 -0.64 -3.51
N ASP A 80 -13.58 -0.77 -2.25
CA ASP A 80 -13.91 0.15 -1.17
C ASP A 80 -12.65 0.78 -0.55
N TYR A 81 -12.50 2.08 -0.74
CA TYR A 81 -11.41 2.89 -0.19
C TYR A 81 -11.64 3.30 1.28
N ASN A 82 -12.53 2.62 1.99
CA ASN A 82 -12.64 2.75 3.44
C ASN A 82 -11.43 2.10 4.16
N ARG A 83 -11.34 2.27 5.49
CA ARG A 83 -10.22 1.78 6.30
C ARG A 83 -10.05 0.26 6.25
N GLU A 84 -11.15 -0.48 6.25
CA GLU A 84 -11.15 -1.95 6.26
C GLU A 84 -10.75 -2.48 4.88
N GLY A 85 -11.30 -1.92 3.80
CA GLY A 85 -10.96 -2.30 2.43
C GLY A 85 -9.49 -2.00 2.09
N MET A 86 -8.97 -0.84 2.50
CA MET A 86 -7.54 -0.53 2.33
C MET A 86 -6.64 -1.45 3.13
N LEU A 87 -7.04 -1.84 4.35
CA LEU A 87 -6.30 -2.79 5.15
C LEU A 87 -6.30 -4.18 4.51
N GLU A 88 -7.47 -4.70 4.14
CA GLU A 88 -7.60 -6.00 3.49
C GLU A 88 -6.80 -6.07 2.21
N PHE A 89 -6.94 -5.08 1.33
CA PHE A 89 -6.17 -4.97 0.10
C PHE A 89 -4.66 -4.99 0.35
N ALA A 90 -4.18 -4.13 1.26
CA ALA A 90 -2.75 -4.08 1.58
C ALA A 90 -2.24 -5.39 2.19
N SER A 91 -3.08 -6.08 2.97
CA SER A 91 -2.78 -7.38 3.58
C SER A 91 -2.62 -8.45 2.51
N GLN A 92 -3.56 -8.55 1.57
CA GLN A 92 -3.50 -9.51 0.47
C GLN A 92 -2.29 -9.28 -0.44
N VAL A 93 -1.99 -8.02 -0.79
CA VAL A 93 -0.79 -7.68 -1.57
C VAL A 93 0.47 -8.08 -0.80
N TYR A 94 0.52 -7.81 0.50
CA TYR A 94 1.66 -8.19 1.35
C TYR A 94 1.85 -9.70 1.45
N GLU A 95 0.78 -10.48 1.58
CA GLU A 95 0.85 -11.96 1.60
C GLU A 95 1.35 -12.54 0.27
N ALA A 96 0.88 -12.00 -0.86
CA ALA A 96 1.40 -12.37 -2.18
C ALA A 96 2.88 -11.95 -2.34
N LEU A 97 3.27 -10.80 -1.78
CA LEU A 97 4.63 -10.30 -1.84
C LEU A 97 5.60 -11.22 -1.08
N GLN A 98 5.18 -11.77 0.06
CA GLN A 98 5.94 -12.77 0.84
C GLN A 98 6.18 -14.06 0.06
N GLN A 99 5.29 -14.40 -0.88
CA GLN A 99 5.44 -15.54 -1.81
C GLN A 99 6.29 -15.19 -3.04
N LYS A 100 6.96 -14.03 -3.03
CA LYS A 100 7.73 -13.48 -4.15
C LYS A 100 6.93 -13.34 -5.43
N ALA A 101 5.62 -13.12 -5.34
CA ALA A 101 4.76 -13.00 -6.50
C ALA A 101 5.17 -11.86 -7.44
N HIS A 102 4.85 -12.06 -8.72
CA HIS A 102 4.80 -11.01 -9.73
C HIS A 102 3.40 -10.40 -9.75
N PHE A 103 3.31 -9.10 -10.02
CA PHE A 103 2.06 -8.35 -9.96
C PHE A 103 1.83 -7.58 -11.25
N THR A 104 0.59 -7.58 -11.71
CA THR A 104 0.13 -6.72 -12.81
C THR A 104 -1.18 -6.05 -12.41
N VAL A 105 -1.25 -4.73 -12.59
CA VAL A 105 -2.50 -3.97 -12.38
C VAL A 105 -3.21 -3.80 -13.71
N GLN A 106 -4.54 -3.88 -13.69
CA GLN A 106 -5.36 -3.54 -14.85
C GLN A 106 -5.57 -2.02 -14.89
N ALA A 107 -5.02 -1.36 -15.91
CA ALA A 107 -5.20 0.08 -16.13
C ALA A 107 -5.29 0.41 -17.62
N GLU A 108 -6.25 1.28 -17.99
CA GLU A 108 -6.47 1.71 -19.37
C GLU A 108 -6.55 0.55 -20.39
N ASP A 109 -7.29 -0.52 -20.03
CA ASP A 109 -7.46 -1.76 -20.79
C ASP A 109 -6.16 -2.56 -21.04
N ARG A 110 -5.14 -2.36 -20.21
CA ARG A 110 -3.87 -3.11 -20.27
C ARG A 110 -3.43 -3.59 -18.89
N ALA A 111 -2.78 -4.75 -18.88
CA ALA A 111 -2.05 -5.24 -17.72
C ALA A 111 -0.68 -4.56 -17.68
N ILE A 112 -0.40 -3.80 -16.61
CA ILE A 112 0.85 -3.08 -16.41
C ILE A 112 1.59 -3.70 -15.20
N PRO A 113 2.86 -4.12 -15.34
CA PRO A 113 3.65 -4.60 -14.21
C PRO A 113 3.81 -3.53 -13.13
N ILE A 114 3.76 -3.95 -11.87
CA ILE A 114 3.91 -3.10 -10.68
C ILE A 114 4.73 -3.82 -9.62
N LEU A 115 5.31 -3.07 -8.67
CA LEU A 115 6.15 -3.63 -7.60
C LEU A 115 7.32 -4.46 -8.16
N GLU A 116 7.86 -4.07 -9.32
CA GLU A 116 9.03 -4.71 -9.93
C GLU A 116 10.33 -4.21 -9.30
N ASP A 117 10.38 -2.94 -8.88
CA ASP A 117 11.52 -2.37 -8.18
C ASP A 117 11.59 -2.89 -6.74
N GLN A 118 12.77 -3.35 -6.33
CA GLN A 118 13.00 -3.82 -4.97
C GLN A 118 12.74 -2.74 -3.90
N LYS A 119 12.94 -1.46 -4.22
CA LYS A 119 12.60 -0.34 -3.34
C LYS A 119 11.09 -0.22 -3.13
N GLU A 120 10.28 -0.40 -4.17
CA GLU A 120 8.81 -0.37 -4.06
C GLU A 120 8.33 -1.52 -3.17
N ARG A 121 8.82 -2.73 -3.45
CA ARG A 121 8.52 -3.92 -2.66
C ARG A 121 8.89 -3.73 -1.19
N GLU A 122 10.08 -3.20 -0.93
CA GLU A 122 10.55 -2.96 0.43
C GLU A 122 9.74 -1.86 1.14
N ALA A 123 9.45 -0.75 0.47
CA ALA A 123 8.64 0.34 1.02
C ALA A 123 7.23 -0.15 1.41
N PHE A 124 6.59 -0.94 0.54
CA PHE A 124 5.29 -1.55 0.81
C PHE A 124 5.39 -2.51 2.00
N ARG A 125 6.34 -3.46 1.96
CA ARG A 125 6.56 -4.48 2.98
C ARG A 125 6.82 -3.88 4.36
N VAL A 126 7.71 -2.89 4.43
CA VAL A 126 8.07 -2.21 5.69
C VAL A 126 6.86 -1.49 6.25
N THR A 127 6.11 -0.78 5.41
CA THR A 127 4.94 0.00 5.86
C THR A 127 3.84 -0.91 6.44
N VAL A 128 3.48 -2.01 5.77
CA VAL A 128 2.52 -2.98 6.30
C VAL A 128 3.03 -3.63 7.59
N THR A 129 4.31 -4.02 7.63
CA THR A 129 4.91 -4.64 8.82
C THR A 129 4.87 -3.69 10.03
N ASP A 130 5.21 -2.43 9.84
CA ASP A 130 5.22 -1.43 10.91
C ASP A 130 3.81 -1.05 11.36
N TYR A 131 2.83 -1.07 10.44
CA TYR A 131 1.42 -0.94 10.77
C TYR A 131 0.93 -2.10 11.67
N TYR A 132 1.16 -3.36 11.29
CA TYR A 132 0.78 -4.52 12.12
C TYR A 132 1.40 -4.49 13.51
N ARG A 133 2.67 -4.07 13.61
CA ARG A 133 3.34 -3.89 14.91
C ARG A 133 2.70 -2.79 15.75
N LEU A 134 2.24 -1.71 15.13
CA LEU A 134 1.59 -0.59 15.81
C LEU A 134 0.22 -1.00 16.36
N THR A 135 -0.57 -1.71 15.56
CA THR A 135 -1.95 -2.11 15.90
C THR A 135 -2.04 -3.45 16.63
N ARG A 136 -0.92 -4.17 16.77
CA ARG A 136 -0.84 -5.53 17.34
C ARG A 136 -1.73 -6.55 16.63
N VAL A 137 -1.99 -6.32 15.34
CA VAL A 137 -2.66 -7.28 14.48
C VAL A 137 -1.62 -8.35 14.11
N TYR A 138 -1.89 -9.61 14.47
CA TYR A 138 -1.05 -10.78 14.21
C TYR A 138 -1.80 -11.83 13.42
#